data_AF-A0A0F3N415-F1
#
_entry.id   AF-A0A0F3N415-F1
#
_cell.length_a   1.000
_cell.length_b   1.000
_cell.length_c   1.000
_cell.angle_alpha   90.00
_cell.angle_beta   90.00
_cell.angle_gamma   90.00
#
_symmetry.space_group_name_H-M   'P 1'
#
loop_
_entity.id
_entity.type
_entity.pdbx_description
1 polymer ?
#
loop_
_entity_poly.entity_id
_entity_poly.type
_entity_poly.pdbx_seq_one_letter_code
_entity_poly.pdbx_strand_id
1 'polypeptide(L)'
;MPNIDLLIFTSFLAINLLVGLLNIKNIKNIREYAIGTRNFSTDTIVATLIATWISTSTFLINNSRIYTDGLLYLLPSIFGNVVSWLLISDFIAPHFENFWGSLSAAEIIGEAYGNKVRILTSIVSILMSIGRIAMQFHVASLILQLFFNISNFYIDLCIAVIISYSAFGGVKSVTFTEAVQFFTYSAIIPVIGIVVWNVFSDPHIVLFSRIIKSYIGFKGLIVGIIMAMIIASTNSYINVAVVMTSLKKLH
;
A
#
# COMPACT_ATOMS: atom_id res chain seq x y z
N MET A 1 -28.66 5.17 10.48
CA MET A 1 -28.53 5.72 9.11
C MET A 1 -27.17 5.30 8.55
N PRO A 2 -27.04 4.09 7.96
CA PRO A 2 -25.76 3.53 7.52
C PRO A 2 -25.44 3.73 6.01
N ASN A 3 -26.26 4.45 5.26
CA ASN A 3 -26.24 4.32 3.80
C ASN A 3 -25.12 5.12 3.10
N ILE A 4 -24.75 6.31 3.59
CA ILE A 4 -23.79 7.18 2.89
C ILE A 4 -22.35 6.69 3.12
N ASP A 5 -21.97 6.34 4.36
CA ASP A 5 -20.63 5.81 4.66
C ASP A 5 -20.36 4.50 3.89
N LEU A 6 -21.34 3.60 3.85
CA LEU A 6 -21.25 2.34 3.12
C LEU A 6 -21.24 2.56 1.61
N LEU A 7 -22.01 3.51 1.08
CA LEU A 7 -21.99 3.88 -0.33
C LEU A 7 -20.63 4.44 -0.75
N ILE A 8 -20.04 5.34 0.04
CA ILE A 8 -18.70 5.89 -0.23
C ILE A 8 -17.66 4.76 -0.22
N PHE A 9 -17.72 3.89 0.79
CA PHE A 9 -16.79 2.76 0.89
C PHE A 9 -16.93 1.77 -0.26
N THR A 10 -18.16 1.36 -0.58
CA THR A 10 -18.42 0.37 -1.66
C THR A 10 -18.13 0.95 -3.04
N SER A 11 -18.45 2.22 -3.30
CA SER A 11 -18.10 2.89 -4.56
C SER A 11 -16.58 3.04 -4.71
N PHE A 12 -15.87 3.39 -3.64
CA PHE A 12 -14.40 3.43 -3.65
C PHE A 12 -13.80 2.06 -3.99
N LEU A 13 -14.26 0.99 -3.32
CA LEU A 13 -13.79 -0.37 -3.59
C LEU A 13 -14.11 -0.80 -5.04
N ALA A 14 -15.32 -0.51 -5.52
CA ALA A 14 -15.76 -0.83 -6.88
C ALA A 14 -14.94 -0.09 -7.94
N ILE A 15 -14.64 1.20 -7.74
CA ILE A 15 -13.78 1.98 -8.65
C ILE A 15 -12.38 1.37 -8.71
N ASN A 16 -11.78 1.05 -7.55
CA ASN A 16 -10.45 0.43 -7.51
C ASN A 16 -10.45 -0.93 -8.24
N LEU A 17 -11.47 -1.75 -8.03
CA LEU A 17 -11.62 -3.04 -8.68
C LEU A 17 -11.79 -2.88 -10.20
N LEU A 18 -12.68 -2.00 -10.66
CA LEU A 18 -12.91 -1.75 -12.08
C LEU A 18 -11.65 -1.25 -12.78
N VAL A 19 -10.96 -0.28 -12.17
CA VAL A 19 -9.69 0.25 -12.68
C VAL A 19 -8.62 -0.84 -12.74
N GLY A 20 -8.53 -1.68 -11.71
CA GLY A 20 -7.62 -2.81 -11.67
C GLY A 20 -7.89 -3.83 -12.79
N LEU A 21 -9.17 -4.16 -13.02
CA LEU A 21 -9.60 -5.11 -14.04
C LEU A 21 -9.44 -4.59 -15.47
N LEU A 22 -9.72 -3.31 -15.72
CA LEU A 22 -9.61 -2.71 -17.05
C LEU A 22 -8.17 -2.74 -17.59
N ASN A 23 -7.19 -2.69 -16.69
CA ASN A 23 -5.77 -2.70 -17.03
C ASN A 23 -5.15 -4.10 -17.19
N ILE A 24 -5.91 -5.19 -16.99
CA ILE A 24 -5.44 -6.58 -17.15
C ILE A 24 -5.16 -6.95 -18.63
N LYS A 25 -5.76 -6.23 -19.59
CA LYS A 25 -5.90 -6.67 -20.99
C LYS A 25 -4.62 -6.84 -21.83
N ASN A 26 -3.40 -6.83 -21.26
CA ASN A 26 -2.17 -6.79 -22.06
C ASN A 26 -0.94 -7.51 -21.49
N ILE A 27 -1.09 -8.52 -20.62
CA ILE A 27 0.07 -9.28 -20.11
C ILE A 27 0.25 -10.54 -20.95
N LYS A 28 1.28 -10.60 -21.79
CA LYS A 28 1.61 -11.79 -22.60
C LYS A 28 2.80 -12.57 -22.05
N ASN A 29 3.71 -11.90 -21.34
CA ASN A 29 4.95 -12.50 -20.80
C ASN A 29 5.25 -12.08 -19.36
N ILE A 30 6.03 -12.88 -18.64
CA ILE A 30 6.46 -12.57 -17.26
C ILE A 30 7.27 -11.27 -17.16
N ARG A 31 8.04 -10.94 -18.19
CA ARG A 31 8.77 -9.66 -18.28
C ARG A 31 7.82 -8.46 -18.36
N GLU A 32 6.71 -8.59 -19.09
CA GLU A 32 5.65 -7.57 -19.13
C GLU A 32 4.86 -7.51 -17.83
N TYR A 33 4.73 -8.65 -17.12
CA TYR A 33 4.17 -8.65 -15.77
C TYR A 33 5.06 -7.90 -14.77
N ALA A 34 6.37 -8.12 -14.81
CA ALA A 34 7.35 -7.60 -13.86
C ALA A 34 7.76 -6.13 -14.10
N ILE A 35 7.88 -5.71 -15.35
CA ILE A 35 8.34 -4.35 -15.71
C ILE A 35 7.23 -3.53 -16.37
N GLY A 36 6.15 -4.15 -16.85
CA GLY A 36 5.15 -3.46 -17.67
C GLY A 36 5.72 -3.01 -19.01
N THR A 37 5.05 -2.04 -19.63
CA THR A 37 5.61 -1.24 -20.73
C THR A 37 6.45 -0.14 -20.09
N ARG A 38 7.76 -0.06 -20.34
CA ARG A 38 8.71 0.93 -19.78
C ARG A 38 8.36 2.43 -20.01
N ASN A 39 7.14 2.75 -20.45
CA ASN A 39 6.62 4.07 -20.75
C ASN A 39 5.85 4.68 -19.57
N PHE A 40 6.31 4.48 -18.33
CA PHE A 40 5.70 5.15 -17.17
C PHE A 40 6.26 6.55 -17.05
N SER A 41 5.39 7.53 -16.77
CA SER A 41 5.84 8.89 -16.44
C SER A 41 6.56 8.88 -15.09
N THR A 42 7.56 9.75 -14.92
CA THR A 42 8.31 9.90 -13.66
C THR A 42 7.37 10.15 -12.48
N ASP A 43 6.34 10.98 -12.67
CA ASP A 43 5.36 11.31 -11.65
C ASP A 43 4.57 10.07 -11.18
N THR A 44 4.23 9.18 -12.11
CA THR A 44 3.57 7.91 -11.76
C THR A 44 4.49 7.03 -10.93
N ILE A 45 5.76 6.90 -11.31
CA ILE A 45 6.73 6.09 -10.57
C ILE A 45 6.90 6.63 -9.15
N VAL A 46 7.07 7.95 -8.99
CA VAL A 46 7.17 8.60 -7.68
C VAL A 46 5.92 8.36 -6.83
N ALA A 47 4.73 8.53 -7.40
CA ALA A 47 3.46 8.29 -6.69
C ALA A 47 3.35 6.85 -6.19
N THR A 48 3.70 5.86 -7.01
CA THR A 48 3.63 4.44 -6.63
C THR A 48 4.62 4.07 -5.54
N LEU A 49 5.81 4.64 -5.61
CA LEU A 49 6.87 4.40 -4.64
C LEU A 49 6.52 5.02 -3.27
N ILE A 50 5.91 6.21 -3.25
CA ILE A 50 5.35 6.78 -2.02
C ILE A 50 4.17 5.93 -1.51
N ALA A 51 3.29 5.46 -2.40
CA ALA A 51 2.15 4.64 -2.02
C ALA A 51 2.52 3.29 -1.42
N THR A 52 3.57 2.67 -1.94
CA THR A 52 4.11 1.43 -1.38
C THR A 52 4.72 1.68 0.00
N TRP A 53 5.35 2.85 0.20
CA TRP A 53 6.01 3.19 1.44
C TRP A 53 5.02 3.52 2.57
N ILE A 54 3.99 4.31 2.27
CA ILE A 54 2.97 4.70 3.24
C ILE A 54 1.93 3.59 3.38
N SER A 55 2.31 2.51 4.08
CA SER A 55 1.41 1.41 4.38
C SER A 55 0.54 1.70 5.62
N THR A 56 -0.63 1.06 5.71
CA THR A 56 -1.53 1.19 6.86
C THR A 56 -0.86 0.79 8.18
N SER A 57 -0.06 -0.28 8.18
CA SER A 57 0.61 -0.73 9.40
C SER A 57 1.62 0.30 9.89
N THR A 58 2.45 0.85 9.00
CA THR A 58 3.38 1.94 9.34
C THR A 58 2.64 3.20 9.79
N PHE A 59 1.52 3.53 9.14
CA PHE A 59 0.71 4.68 9.54
C PHE A 59 0.14 4.53 10.96
N LEU A 60 -0.45 3.38 11.28
CA LEU A 60 -1.01 3.11 12.61
C LEU A 60 0.06 3.05 13.69
N ILE A 61 1.20 2.40 13.43
CA ILE A 61 2.33 2.34 14.37
C ILE A 61 2.92 3.73 14.62
N ASN A 62 3.10 4.52 13.56
CA ASN A 62 3.62 5.87 13.73
C ASN A 62 2.64 6.72 14.55
N ASN A 63 1.33 6.66 14.27
CA ASN A 63 0.34 7.38 15.04
C ASN A 63 0.32 6.94 16.52
N SER A 64 0.40 5.65 16.80
CA SER A 64 0.42 5.16 18.19
C SER A 64 1.67 5.62 18.94
N ARG A 65 2.84 5.59 18.28
CA ARG A 65 4.10 6.09 18.83
C ARG A 65 4.12 7.59 19.03
N ILE A 66 3.56 8.36 18.09
CA ILE A 66 3.42 9.81 18.24
C ILE A 66 2.49 10.14 19.42
N TYR A 67 1.45 9.33 19.65
CA TYR A 67 0.55 9.52 20.78
C TYR A 67 1.21 9.23 22.14
N THR A 68 2.08 8.20 22.23
CA THR A 68 2.75 7.84 23.49
C THR A 68 4.02 8.64 23.74
N ASP A 69 4.84 8.80 22.71
CA ASP A 69 6.22 9.31 22.81
C ASP A 69 6.31 10.78 22.34
N GLY A 70 5.21 11.32 21.80
CA GLY A 70 5.08 12.72 21.43
C GLY A 70 6.00 13.16 20.30
N LEU A 71 6.38 14.44 20.34
CA LEU A 71 7.23 15.07 19.33
C LEU A 71 8.64 14.46 19.25
N LEU A 72 9.10 13.84 20.33
CA LEU A 72 10.42 13.19 20.42
C LEU A 72 10.54 11.97 19.51
N TYR A 73 9.43 11.31 19.17
CA TYR A 73 9.41 10.25 18.15
C TYR A 73 9.18 10.83 16.74
N LEU A 74 8.34 11.85 16.62
CA LEU A 74 7.97 12.44 15.34
C LEU A 74 9.17 13.03 14.59
N LEU A 75 9.99 13.85 15.27
CA LEU A 75 11.10 14.53 14.59
C LEU A 75 12.15 13.55 14.06
N PRO A 76 12.71 12.62 14.88
CA PRO A 76 13.69 11.67 14.38
C PRO A 76 13.14 10.74 13.30
N SER A 77 11.86 10.36 13.38
CA SER A 77 11.25 9.48 12.36
C SER A 77 11.13 10.16 11.00
N ILE A 78 10.77 11.45 10.95
CA ILE A 78 10.72 12.21 9.69
C ILE A 78 12.13 12.41 9.13
N PHE A 79 13.04 12.96 9.94
CA PHE A 79 14.41 13.25 9.49
C PHE A 79 15.16 11.98 9.09
N GLY A 80 15.04 10.92 9.88
CA GLY A 80 15.67 9.63 9.59
C GLY A 80 15.20 9.04 8.26
N ASN A 81 13.91 9.12 7.96
CA ASN A 81 13.37 8.66 6.68
C ASN A 81 13.89 9.49 5.50
N VAL A 82 13.86 10.83 5.59
CA VAL A 82 14.34 11.70 4.51
C VAL A 82 15.83 11.46 4.23
N VAL A 83 16.65 11.40 5.28
CA VAL A 83 18.09 11.13 5.14
C VAL A 83 18.32 9.75 4.53
N SER A 84 17.57 8.72 4.95
CA SER A 84 17.69 7.38 4.38
C SER A 84 17.40 7.36 2.87
N TRP A 85 16.36 8.08 2.44
CA TRP A 85 16.00 8.20 1.02
C TRP A 85 17.07 8.91 0.19
N LEU A 86 17.65 9.99 0.71
CA LEU A 86 18.77 10.68 0.06
C LEU A 86 19.99 9.77 -0.05
N LEU A 87 20.34 9.05 1.02
CA LEU A 87 21.45 8.10 0.99
C LEU A 87 21.23 6.96 -0.02
N ILE A 88 20.01 6.43 -0.11
CA ILE A 88 19.67 5.41 -1.11
C ILE A 88 19.81 5.98 -2.52
N SER A 89 19.31 7.20 -2.75
CA SER A 89 19.39 7.88 -4.05
C SER A 89 20.84 8.13 -4.48
N ASP A 90 21.68 8.62 -3.59
CA ASP A 90 23.04 9.07 -3.95
C ASP A 90 24.06 7.93 -3.94
N PHE A 91 23.93 6.97 -3.01
CA PHE A 91 24.92 5.90 -2.86
C PHE A 91 24.46 4.59 -3.50
N ILE A 92 23.18 4.22 -3.40
CA ILE A 92 22.74 2.87 -3.80
C ILE A 92 22.23 2.87 -5.23
N ALA A 93 21.44 3.88 -5.64
CA ALA A 93 20.84 3.93 -6.98
C ALA A 93 21.87 3.89 -8.13
N PRO A 94 23.03 4.60 -8.08
CA PRO A 94 24.01 4.56 -9.17
C PRO A 94 24.64 3.18 -9.37
N HIS A 95 24.74 2.37 -8.32
CA HIS A 95 25.33 1.03 -8.42
C HIS A 95 24.39 0.03 -9.12
N PHE A 96 23.09 0.30 -9.14
CA PHE A 96 22.12 -0.52 -9.85
C PHE A 96 22.17 -0.35 -11.37
N GLU A 97 22.85 0.68 -11.88
CA GLU A 97 23.10 0.86 -13.31
C GLU A 97 23.98 -0.25 -13.92
N ASN A 98 24.56 -1.14 -13.13
CA ASN A 98 25.28 -2.29 -13.67
C ASN A 98 24.37 -3.51 -13.92
N PHE A 99 23.09 -3.46 -13.52
CA PHE A 99 22.18 -4.61 -13.48
C PHE A 99 20.88 -4.42 -14.28
N TRP A 100 20.88 -3.64 -15.38
CA TRP A 100 19.68 -3.29 -16.18
C TRP A 100 18.88 -4.47 -16.76
N GLY A 101 19.43 -5.68 -16.73
CA GLY A 101 18.80 -6.90 -17.23
C GLY A 101 17.94 -7.64 -16.21
N SER A 102 18.19 -7.44 -14.91
CA SER A 102 17.58 -8.20 -13.83
C SER A 102 16.14 -7.75 -13.57
N LEU A 103 15.24 -8.71 -13.39
CA LEU A 103 13.81 -8.48 -13.17
C LEU A 103 13.45 -8.37 -11.68
N SER A 104 14.38 -8.70 -10.78
CA SER A 104 14.15 -8.66 -9.33
C SER A 104 15.43 -8.41 -8.54
N ALA A 105 15.29 -7.93 -7.31
CA ALA A 105 16.41 -7.79 -6.37
C ALA A 105 17.13 -9.13 -6.09
N ALA A 106 16.40 -10.25 -6.10
CA ALA A 106 17.00 -11.57 -5.91
C ALA A 106 17.91 -11.98 -7.08
N GLU A 107 17.59 -11.55 -8.30
CA GLU A 107 18.40 -11.78 -9.49
C GLU A 107 19.67 -10.92 -9.45
N ILE A 108 19.58 -9.65 -9.04
CA ILE A 108 20.75 -8.78 -8.83
C ILE A 108 21.72 -9.39 -7.81
N ILE A 109 21.20 -9.82 -6.65
CA ILE A 109 22.01 -10.49 -5.62
C ILE A 109 22.56 -11.82 -6.15
N GLY A 110 21.80 -12.51 -6.99
CA GLY A 110 22.21 -13.75 -7.66
C GLY A 110 23.36 -13.55 -8.64
N GLU A 111 23.35 -12.48 -9.41
CA GLU A 111 24.44 -12.11 -10.33
C GLU A 111 25.72 -11.76 -9.56
N ALA A 112 25.60 -11.09 -8.42
CA ALA A 112 26.74 -10.72 -7.59
C ALA A 112 27.34 -11.88 -6.77
N TYR A 113 26.50 -12.78 -6.22
CA TYR A 113 26.94 -13.79 -5.23
C TYR A 113 26.65 -15.26 -5.64
N GLY A 114 26.06 -15.48 -6.81
CA GLY A 114 25.78 -16.79 -7.38
C GLY A 114 24.37 -17.34 -7.09
N ASN A 115 24.04 -18.44 -7.78
CA ASN A 115 22.67 -18.98 -7.83
C ASN A 115 22.13 -19.49 -6.48
N LYS A 116 22.99 -20.00 -5.58
CA LYS A 116 22.56 -20.45 -4.25
C LYS A 116 21.98 -19.29 -3.42
N VAL A 117 22.62 -18.12 -3.48
CA VAL A 117 22.19 -16.91 -2.79
C VAL A 117 20.91 -16.35 -3.44
N ARG A 118 20.81 -16.39 -4.77
CA ARG A 118 19.57 -16.03 -5.50
C ARG A 118 18.35 -16.77 -4.97
N ILE A 119 18.45 -18.10 -4.84
CA ILE A 119 17.34 -18.94 -4.37
C ILE A 119 16.98 -18.61 -2.92
N LEU A 120 17.99 -18.46 -2.05
CA LEU A 120 17.78 -18.10 -0.65
C LEU A 120 17.07 -16.75 -0.52
N THR A 121 17.57 -15.71 -1.21
CA THR A 121 16.97 -14.37 -1.23
C THR A 121 15.54 -14.39 -1.74
N SER A 122 15.26 -15.19 -2.78
CA SER A 122 13.90 -15.34 -3.31
C SER A 122 12.95 -15.96 -2.28
N ILE A 123 13.38 -17.02 -1.58
CA ILE A 123 12.57 -17.70 -0.55
C ILE A 123 12.28 -16.74 0.62
N VAL A 124 13.32 -16.08 1.14
CA VAL A 124 13.18 -15.14 2.26
C VAL A 124 12.22 -14.00 1.89
N SER A 125 12.37 -13.44 0.68
CA SER A 125 11.53 -12.33 0.23
C SER A 125 10.07 -12.73 0.03
N ILE A 126 9.80 -13.95 -0.46
CA ILE A 126 8.44 -14.50 -0.55
C ILE A 126 7.83 -14.65 0.86
N LEU A 127 8.57 -15.21 1.82
CA LEU A 127 8.11 -15.37 3.20
C LEU A 127 7.81 -14.02 3.86
N MET A 128 8.67 -13.02 3.66
CA MET A 128 8.43 -11.66 4.15
C MET A 128 7.18 -11.04 3.51
N SER A 129 6.97 -11.26 2.21
CA SER A 129 5.78 -10.76 1.50
C SER A 129 4.50 -11.38 2.07
N ILE A 130 4.48 -12.69 2.31
CA ILE A 130 3.35 -13.39 2.94
C ILE A 130 3.07 -12.82 4.34
N GLY A 131 4.09 -12.63 5.16
CA GLY A 131 3.93 -12.07 6.51
C GLY A 131 3.36 -10.65 6.50
N ARG A 132 3.82 -9.79 5.58
CA ARG A 132 3.30 -8.42 5.43
C ARG A 132 1.86 -8.40 4.93
N ILE A 133 1.51 -9.24 3.97
CA ILE A 133 0.14 -9.40 3.47
C ILE A 133 -0.79 -9.87 4.59
N ALA A 134 -0.38 -10.87 5.38
CA ALA A 134 -1.17 -11.38 6.50
C ALA A 134 -1.43 -10.30 7.56
N MET A 135 -0.42 -9.49 7.91
CA MET A 135 -0.61 -8.36 8.84
C MET A 135 -1.59 -7.33 8.29
N GLN A 136 -1.53 -7.02 7.00
CA GLN A 136 -2.46 -6.05 6.40
C GLN A 136 -3.90 -6.54 6.41
N PHE A 137 -4.14 -7.82 6.14
CA PHE A 137 -5.47 -8.41 6.21
C PHE A 137 -6.02 -8.44 7.63
N HIS A 138 -5.17 -8.73 8.62
CA HIS A 138 -5.57 -8.66 10.01
C HIS A 138 -6.02 -7.25 10.41
N VAL A 139 -5.24 -6.23 10.03
CA VAL A 139 -5.59 -4.82 10.29
C VAL A 139 -6.85 -4.40 9.53
N ALA A 140 -7.00 -4.81 8.27
CA ALA A 140 -8.19 -4.55 7.47
C ALA A 140 -9.46 -5.08 8.14
N SER A 141 -9.39 -6.33 8.61
CA SER A 141 -10.49 -7.01 9.26
C SER A 141 -10.92 -6.31 10.55
N LEU A 142 -9.95 -5.96 11.40
CA LEU A 142 -10.20 -5.26 12.65
C LEU A 142 -10.90 -3.91 12.42
N ILE A 143 -10.48 -3.16 11.39
CA ILE A 143 -11.07 -1.85 11.07
C ILE A 143 -12.49 -2.01 10.52
N LEU A 144 -12.72 -2.93 9.58
CA LEU A 144 -14.05 -3.17 9.02
C LEU A 144 -15.04 -3.64 10.09
N GLN A 145 -14.60 -4.50 11.01
CA GLN A 145 -15.39 -4.94 12.14
C GLN A 145 -15.71 -3.78 13.10
N LEU A 146 -14.73 -2.94 13.43
CA LEU A 146 -14.89 -1.82 14.36
C LEU A 146 -15.83 -0.72 13.82
N PHE A 147 -15.77 -0.43 12.52
CA PHE A 147 -16.54 0.68 11.93
C PHE A 147 -17.93 0.29 11.43
N PHE A 148 -18.06 -0.91 10.84
CA PHE A 148 -19.29 -1.33 10.16
C PHE A 148 -19.98 -2.54 10.82
N ASN A 149 -19.36 -3.14 11.85
CA ASN A 149 -19.87 -4.33 12.54
C ASN A 149 -20.20 -5.48 11.57
N ILE A 150 -19.41 -5.60 10.50
CA ILE A 150 -19.57 -6.61 9.45
C ILE A 150 -19.03 -7.95 9.94
N SER A 151 -19.70 -9.04 9.59
CA SER A 151 -19.24 -10.41 9.88
C SER A 151 -17.94 -10.72 9.13
N ASN A 152 -17.03 -11.46 9.78
CA ASN A 152 -15.73 -11.87 9.24
C ASN A 152 -15.81 -12.48 7.83
N PHE A 153 -16.90 -13.19 7.51
CA PHE A 153 -17.12 -13.79 6.20
C PHE A 153 -17.06 -12.80 5.02
N TYR A 154 -17.67 -11.62 5.15
CA TYR A 154 -17.69 -10.63 4.07
C TYR A 154 -16.33 -9.94 3.91
N ILE A 155 -15.57 -9.85 5.00
CA ILE A 155 -14.22 -9.30 5.01
C ILE A 155 -13.28 -10.24 4.25
N ASP A 156 -13.35 -11.54 4.54
CA ASP A 156 -12.56 -12.57 3.87
C ASP A 156 -12.87 -12.62 2.36
N LEU A 157 -14.15 -12.45 1.98
CA LEU A 157 -14.57 -12.34 0.59
C LEU A 157 -13.94 -11.14 -0.11
N CYS A 158 -13.95 -9.95 0.52
CA CYS A 158 -13.34 -8.74 -0.05
C CYS A 158 -11.83 -8.92 -0.25
N ILE A 159 -11.16 -9.55 0.72
CA ILE A 159 -9.74 -9.86 0.67
C ILE A 159 -9.44 -10.83 -0.49
N ALA A 160 -10.25 -11.89 -0.64
CA ALA A 160 -10.09 -12.86 -1.72
C ALA A 160 -10.21 -12.20 -3.11
N VAL A 161 -11.15 -11.26 -3.27
CA VAL A 161 -11.30 -10.47 -4.49
C VAL A 161 -10.06 -9.61 -4.74
N ILE A 162 -9.52 -8.96 -3.70
CA ILE A 162 -8.31 -8.14 -3.80
C ILE A 162 -7.11 -8.97 -4.28
N ILE A 163 -6.85 -10.10 -3.63
CA ILE A 163 -5.75 -10.99 -4.02
C ILE A 163 -5.92 -11.45 -5.47
N SER A 164 -7.14 -11.82 -5.85
CA SER A 164 -7.43 -12.35 -7.18
C SER A 164 -7.11 -11.34 -8.27
N TYR A 165 -7.64 -10.12 -8.20
CA TYR A 165 -7.40 -9.15 -9.26
C TYR A 165 -5.93 -8.69 -9.29
N SER A 166 -5.25 -8.60 -8.14
CA SER A 166 -3.85 -8.18 -8.08
C SER A 166 -2.91 -9.24 -8.64
N ALA A 167 -3.20 -10.52 -8.40
CA ALA A 167 -2.47 -11.61 -9.02
C ALA A 167 -2.55 -11.56 -10.56
N PHE A 168 -3.70 -11.19 -11.13
CA PHE A 168 -3.90 -11.10 -12.59
C PHE A 168 -3.52 -9.73 -13.20
N GLY A 169 -3.38 -8.68 -12.39
CA GLY A 169 -3.16 -7.30 -12.85
C GLY A 169 -1.74 -6.95 -13.30
N GLY A 170 -0.72 -7.61 -12.74
CA GLY A 170 0.68 -7.29 -12.98
C GLY A 170 1.08 -5.87 -12.59
N VAL A 171 2.35 -5.51 -12.82
CA VAL A 171 2.90 -4.20 -12.38
C VAL A 171 2.18 -3.03 -13.05
N LYS A 172 1.75 -3.13 -14.31
CA LYS A 172 1.03 -2.04 -14.98
C LYS A 172 -0.30 -1.67 -14.31
N SER A 173 -1.11 -2.66 -13.96
CA SER A 173 -2.38 -2.41 -13.27
C SER A 173 -2.15 -1.89 -11.86
N VAL A 174 -1.17 -2.48 -11.16
CA VAL A 174 -0.81 -2.07 -9.81
C VAL A 174 -0.30 -0.63 -9.78
N THR A 175 0.63 -0.26 -10.67
CA THR A 175 1.17 1.10 -10.76
C THR A 175 0.06 2.15 -10.97
N PHE A 176 -0.93 1.84 -11.81
CA PHE A 176 -2.05 2.76 -12.03
C PHE A 176 -2.97 2.86 -10.81
N THR A 177 -3.33 1.72 -10.20
CA THR A 177 -4.18 1.72 -8.99
C THR A 177 -3.49 2.42 -7.81
N GLU A 178 -2.20 2.20 -7.62
CA GLU A 178 -1.39 2.88 -6.60
C GLU A 178 -1.28 4.39 -6.84
N ALA A 179 -1.15 4.84 -8.08
CA ALA A 179 -1.15 6.28 -8.39
C ALA A 179 -2.49 6.93 -8.01
N VAL A 180 -3.62 6.30 -8.37
CA VAL A 180 -4.96 6.79 -7.99
C VAL A 180 -5.12 6.83 -6.47
N GLN A 181 -4.67 5.78 -5.78
CA GLN A 181 -4.73 5.68 -4.32
C GLN A 181 -3.87 6.77 -3.66
N PHE A 182 -2.65 7.01 -4.17
CA PHE A 182 -1.78 8.10 -3.72
C PHE A 182 -2.48 9.44 -3.73
N PHE A 183 -3.02 9.85 -4.87
CA PHE A 183 -3.74 11.12 -4.94
C PHE A 183 -4.96 11.15 -4.02
N THR A 184 -5.65 10.02 -3.87
CA THR A 184 -6.83 9.91 -3.00
C THR A 184 -6.49 10.20 -1.54
N TYR A 185 -5.57 9.44 -0.92
CA TYR A 185 -5.27 9.67 0.49
C TYR A 185 -4.43 10.94 0.71
N SER A 186 -3.61 11.36 -0.25
CA SER A 186 -2.85 12.61 -0.16
C SER A 186 -3.76 13.84 -0.13
N ALA A 187 -4.90 13.81 -0.84
CA ALA A 187 -5.92 14.87 -0.75
C ALA A 187 -6.75 14.78 0.54
N ILE A 188 -7.09 13.58 1.00
CA ILE A 188 -8.04 13.40 2.10
C ILE A 188 -7.39 13.52 3.49
N ILE A 189 -6.16 13.03 3.69
CA ILE A 189 -5.48 13.08 4.99
C ILE A 189 -5.35 14.52 5.53
N PRO A 190 -4.94 15.54 4.73
CA PRO A 190 -4.91 16.93 5.19
C PRO A 190 -6.28 17.47 5.58
N VAL A 191 -7.34 17.10 4.83
CA VAL A 191 -8.72 17.50 5.14
C VAL A 191 -9.14 16.93 6.50
N ILE A 192 -8.84 15.65 6.77
CA ILE A 192 -9.08 15.05 8.09
C ILE A 192 -8.29 15.79 9.17
N GLY A 193 -7.02 16.13 8.91
CA GLY A 193 -6.18 16.89 9.84
C GLY A 193 -6.77 18.25 10.19
N ILE A 194 -7.25 19.00 9.21
CA ILE A 194 -7.90 20.31 9.40
C ILE A 194 -9.20 20.17 10.19
N VAL A 195 -10.03 19.17 9.87
CA VAL A 195 -11.28 18.91 10.61
C VAL A 195 -10.98 18.58 12.06
N VAL A 196 -9.99 17.72 12.32
CA VAL A 196 -9.57 17.36 13.67
C VAL A 196 -9.03 18.59 14.41
N TRP A 197 -8.16 19.39 13.79
CA TRP A 197 -7.59 20.61 14.37
C TRP A 197 -8.66 21.63 14.78
N ASN A 198 -9.65 21.86 13.92
CA ASN A 198 -10.75 22.78 14.20
C ASN A 198 -11.60 22.31 15.39
N VAL A 199 -11.71 21.00 15.62
CA VAL A 199 -12.43 20.45 16.78
C VAL A 199 -11.61 20.57 18.07
N PHE A 200 -10.29 20.43 18.01
CA PHE A 200 -9.41 20.60 19.17
C PHE A 200 -9.34 22.05 19.69
N SER A 201 -9.70 23.04 18.86
CA SER A 201 -9.74 24.45 19.25
C SER A 201 -10.90 24.78 20.21
N ASP A 202 -11.80 23.83 20.47
CA ASP A 202 -12.99 24.02 21.30
C ASP A 202 -12.92 23.15 22.59
N PRO A 203 -12.65 23.75 23.77
CA PRO A 203 -12.27 23.02 24.99
C PRO A 203 -13.39 22.19 25.66
N HIS A 204 -14.62 22.24 25.13
CA HIS A 204 -15.79 21.55 25.70
C HIS A 204 -16.23 20.28 24.95
N ILE A 205 -15.49 19.83 23.93
CA ILE A 205 -15.93 18.72 23.07
C ILE A 205 -15.44 17.35 23.58
N VAL A 206 -16.40 16.50 24.00
CA VAL A 206 -16.20 15.06 24.19
C VAL A 206 -15.80 14.44 22.84
N LEU A 207 -14.52 14.10 22.73
CA LEU A 207 -13.70 14.31 21.52
C LEU A 207 -13.94 13.33 20.35
N PHE A 208 -14.36 12.09 20.59
CA PHE A 208 -14.36 11.06 19.53
C PHE A 208 -15.76 10.72 19.00
N SER A 209 -16.76 10.65 19.89
CA SER A 209 -18.11 10.22 19.54
C SER A 209 -18.90 11.31 18.81
N ARG A 210 -18.58 12.60 19.04
CA ARG A 210 -19.24 13.73 18.39
C ARG A 210 -18.67 14.01 17.00
N ILE A 211 -17.35 13.94 16.77
CA ILE A 211 -16.75 14.10 15.43
C ILE A 211 -17.30 13.08 14.44
N ILE A 212 -17.30 11.81 14.86
CA ILE A 212 -17.85 10.69 14.10
C ILE A 212 -19.35 10.82 13.81
N LYS A 213 -20.11 11.46 14.71
CA LYS A 213 -21.56 11.70 14.53
C LYS A 213 -21.87 13.00 13.80
N SER A 214 -20.98 13.99 13.84
CA SER A 214 -21.21 15.35 13.35
C SER A 214 -20.95 15.50 11.86
N TYR A 215 -20.06 14.67 11.28
CA TYR A 215 -19.78 14.67 9.84
C TYR A 215 -20.31 13.39 9.19
N ILE A 216 -21.39 13.52 8.43
CA ILE A 216 -21.95 12.46 7.59
C ILE A 216 -20.88 12.01 6.58
N GLY A 217 -20.58 10.71 6.48
CA GLY A 217 -19.60 10.18 5.53
C GLY A 217 -18.16 10.10 6.05
N PHE A 218 -17.86 10.68 7.22
CA PHE A 218 -16.49 10.76 7.75
C PHE A 218 -15.91 9.39 8.11
N LYS A 219 -16.76 8.47 8.60
CA LYS A 219 -16.37 7.08 8.90
C LYS A 219 -16.04 6.34 7.61
N GLY A 220 -16.89 6.45 6.60
CA GLY A 220 -16.67 5.83 5.29
C GLY A 220 -15.40 6.35 4.61
N LEU A 221 -15.10 7.64 4.77
CA LEU A 221 -13.90 8.28 4.25
C LEU A 221 -12.62 7.74 4.91
N ILE A 222 -12.58 7.68 6.25
CA ILE A 222 -11.44 7.13 7.00
C ILE A 222 -11.21 5.66 6.63
N VAL A 223 -12.27 4.86 6.63
CA VAL A 223 -12.14 3.43 6.26
C VAL A 223 -11.73 3.27 4.81
N GLY A 224 -12.23 4.12 3.90
CA GLY A 224 -11.85 4.16 2.50
C GLY A 224 -10.35 4.40 2.31
N ILE A 225 -9.78 5.40 3.00
CA ILE A 225 -8.33 5.68 2.95
C ILE A 225 -7.52 4.49 3.47
N ILE A 226 -7.88 3.97 4.64
CA ILE A 226 -7.12 2.87 5.25
C ILE A 226 -7.15 1.64 4.34
N MET A 227 -8.30 1.36 3.73
CA MET A 227 -8.44 0.27 2.77
C MET A 227 -7.67 0.56 1.48
N ALA A 228 -7.63 1.81 1.00
CA ALA A 228 -6.78 2.22 -0.12
C ALA A 228 -5.30 1.90 0.14
N MET A 229 -4.81 2.25 1.32
CA MET A 229 -3.42 2.03 1.74
C MET A 229 -3.10 0.54 1.91
N ILE A 230 -4.05 -0.26 2.43
CA ILE A 230 -3.94 -1.72 2.48
C ILE A 230 -3.85 -2.29 1.06
N ILE A 231 -4.74 -1.87 0.17
CA ILE A 231 -4.77 -2.37 -1.21
C ILE A 231 -3.46 -2.03 -1.93
N ALA A 232 -3.00 -0.78 -1.86
CA ALA A 232 -1.72 -0.35 -2.47
C ALA A 232 -0.58 -1.28 -2.05
N SER A 233 -0.39 -1.40 -0.73
CA SER A 233 0.73 -2.16 -0.19
C SER A 233 0.59 -3.67 -0.42
N THR A 234 -0.62 -4.24 -0.33
CA THR A 234 -0.87 -5.66 -0.67
C THR A 234 -0.53 -5.95 -2.13
N ASN A 235 -0.94 -5.08 -3.06
CA ASN A 235 -0.70 -5.25 -4.48
C ASN A 235 0.79 -5.29 -4.81
N SER A 236 1.56 -4.38 -4.21
CA SER A 236 3.02 -4.36 -4.33
C SER A 236 3.67 -5.67 -3.84
N TYR A 237 3.31 -6.15 -2.63
CA TYR A 237 3.88 -7.40 -2.09
C TYR A 237 3.47 -8.65 -2.90
N ILE A 238 2.23 -8.70 -3.42
CA ILE A 238 1.79 -9.80 -4.30
C ILE A 238 2.62 -9.82 -5.58
N ASN A 239 2.80 -8.67 -6.23
CA ASN A 239 3.61 -8.59 -7.45
C ASN A 239 5.05 -9.04 -7.20
N VAL A 240 5.67 -8.59 -6.11
CA VAL A 240 7.02 -9.02 -5.72
C VAL A 240 7.10 -10.55 -5.58
N ALA A 241 6.13 -11.16 -4.89
CA ALA A 241 6.09 -12.61 -4.71
C ALA A 241 5.86 -13.37 -6.04
N VAL A 242 4.98 -12.88 -6.92
CA VAL A 242 4.72 -13.49 -8.22
C VAL A 242 5.95 -13.42 -9.13
N VAL A 243 6.65 -12.28 -9.16
CA VAL A 243 7.90 -12.15 -9.92
C VAL A 243 8.96 -13.12 -9.38
N MET A 244 9.13 -13.21 -8.06
CA MET A 244 10.13 -14.10 -7.46
C MET A 244 9.83 -15.59 -7.66
N THR A 245 8.56 -16.00 -7.61
CA THR A 245 8.17 -17.39 -7.86
C THR A 245 8.35 -17.79 -9.33
N SER A 246 8.10 -16.86 -10.26
CA SER A 246 8.29 -17.09 -11.70
C SER A 246 9.76 -17.28 -12.09
N LEU A 247 10.69 -16.61 -11.37
CA LEU A 247 12.13 -16.75 -11.56
C LEU A 247 12.67 -18.14 -11.19
N LYS A 248 11.92 -18.91 -10.41
CA LYS A 248 12.24 -20.30 -10.06
C LYS A 248 11.88 -21.29 -11.19
N LYS A 249 11.04 -20.87 -12.14
CA LYS A 249 10.58 -21.68 -13.30
C LYS A 249 11.32 -21.37 -14.60
N LEU A 250 12.16 -20.33 -14.62
CA LEU A 250 12.86 -19.89 -15.84
C LEU A 250 14.19 -20.62 -16.11
N HIS A 251 14.55 -21.62 -15.29
CA HIS A 251 15.68 -22.50 -15.51
C HIS A 251 15.34 -23.95 -15.14
#